data_AF-A0A349PPM5-F1
#
_entry.id   AF-A0A349PPM5-F1
#
_cell.length_a   1.000
_cell.length_b   1.000
_cell.length_c   1.000
_cell.angle_alpha   90.00
_cell.angle_beta   90.00
_cell.angle_gamma   90.00
#
_symmetry.space_group_name_H-M   'P 1'
#
loop_
_entity.id
_entity.type
_entity.pdbx_description
1 polymer ?
#
loop_
_entity_poly.entity_id
_entity_poly.type
_entity_poly.pdbx_seq_one_letter_code
_entity_poly.pdbx_strand_id
1 'polypeptide(L)' 'MQTLQIIQEIQRLSLDEKFQIVEETIKAIKHEETSNQMDLAVKLLYSDYANDKELTAFTALDFQDFYEAK' A
#
# COMPACT_ATOMS: atom_id res chain seq x y z
N MET A 1 12.35 -20.27 13.99
CA MET A 1 12.95 -21.03 12.88
C MET A 1 14.20 -20.31 12.43
N GLN A 2 15.34 -21.01 12.29
CA GLN A 2 16.54 -20.39 11.71
C GLN A 2 16.37 -20.34 10.19
N THR A 3 16.76 -19.24 9.53
CA THR A 3 16.65 -19.05 8.06
C THR A 3 17.24 -20.22 7.27
N LEU A 4 18.31 -20.82 7.78
CA LEU A 4 18.93 -22.04 7.22
C LEU A 4 17.97 -23.22 7.13
N GLN A 5 17.11 -23.43 8.13
CA GLN A 5 16.14 -24.53 8.12
C GLN A 5 15.07 -24.30 7.05
N ILE A 6 14.62 -23.05 6.87
CA ILE A 6 13.63 -22.70 5.82
C ILE A 6 14.23 -22.95 4.43
N ILE A 7 15.48 -22.55 4.20
CA ILE A 7 16.17 -22.81 2.93
C ILE A 7 16.29 -24.31 2.66
N GLN A 8 16.62 -25.10 3.67
CA GLN A 8 16.71 -26.56 3.54
C GLN A 8 15.36 -27.20 3.20
N GLU A 9 14.26 -26.73 3.79
CA GLU A 9 12.92 -27.23 3.45
C GLU A 9 12.51 -26.82 2.03
N ILE A 10 12.77 -25.57 1.62
CA ILE A 10 12.49 -25.12 0.24
C ILE A 10 13.26 -25.97 -0.79
N GLN A 11 14.50 -26.37 -0.48
CA GLN A 11 15.29 -27.22 -1.36
C GLN A 11 14.68 -28.61 -1.57
N ARG A 12 13.90 -29.13 -0.61
CA ARG A 12 13.24 -30.44 -0.68
C ARG A 12 11.95 -30.43 -1.50
N LEU A 13 11.41 -29.26 -1.81
CA LEU A 13 10.17 -29.13 -2.58
C LEU A 13 10.35 -29.51 -4.06
N SER A 14 9.22 -29.79 -4.70
CA SER A 14 9.17 -29.97 -6.15
C SER A 14 9.54 -28.69 -6.88
N LEU A 15 9.84 -28.82 -8.17
CA LEU A 15 10.30 -27.70 -8.99
C LEU A 15 9.20 -26.64 -9.18
N ASP A 16 7.93 -27.09 -9.30
CA ASP A 16 6.76 -26.22 -9.42
C ASP A 16 6.51 -25.41 -8.14
N GLU A 17 6.60 -26.05 -6.97
CA GLU A 17 6.46 -25.37 -5.67
C GLU A 17 7.56 -24.32 -5.45
N LYS A 18 8.80 -24.62 -5.88
CA LYS A 18 9.91 -23.65 -5.83
C LYS A 18 9.62 -22.42 -6.69
N PHE A 19 9.08 -22.62 -7.90
CA PHE A 19 8.69 -21.49 -8.75
C PHE A 19 7.56 -20.65 -8.13
N GLN A 20 6.57 -21.30 -7.53
CA GLN A 20 5.50 -20.61 -6.83
C GLN A 20 6.03 -19.75 -5.67
N ILE A 21 6.98 -20.27 -4.89
CA ILE A 21 7.61 -19.51 -3.80
C ILE A 21 8.37 -18.30 -4.36
N VAL A 22 9.10 -18.45 -5.46
CA VAL A 22 9.80 -17.33 -6.10
C VAL A 22 8.80 -16.25 -6.56
N GLU A 23 7.70 -16.65 -7.20
CA GLU A 23 6.66 -15.72 -7.65
C GLU A 23 6.05 -14.94 -6.48
N GLU A 24 5.63 -15.63 -5.42
CA GLU A 24 5.03 -15.00 -4.24
C GLU A 24 6.03 -14.10 -3.50
N THR A 25 7.31 -14.50 -3.46
CA THR A 25 8.37 -13.67 -2.87
C THR A 25 8.54 -12.37 -3.65
N ILE A 26 8.56 -12.42 -4.99
CA ILE A 26 8.67 -11.22 -5.84
C ILE A 26 7.44 -10.32 -5.66
N LYS A 27 6.23 -10.90 -5.61
CA LYS A 27 4.99 -10.14 -5.35
C LYS A 27 5.03 -9.43 -4.00
N ALA A 28 5.48 -10.13 -2.96
CA ALA A 28 5.59 -9.56 -1.62
C ALA A 28 6.56 -8.36 -1.58
N ILE A 29 7.74 -8.50 -2.18
CA ILE A 29 8.74 -7.41 -2.28
C ILE A 29 8.14 -6.18 -2.99
N LYS A 30 7.47 -6.40 -4.13
CA LYS A 30 6.86 -5.30 -4.90
C LYS A 30 5.72 -4.62 -4.14
N HIS A 31 4.94 -5.40 -3.39
CA HIS A 31 3.87 -4.87 -2.55
C HIS A 31 4.43 -4.01 -1.41
N GLU A 32 5.48 -4.47 -0.73
CA GLU A 32 6.16 -3.72 0.32
C GLU A 32 6.71 -2.39 -0.22
N GLU A 33 7.37 -2.40 -1.38
CA GLU A 33 7.85 -1.18 -2.04
C GLU A 33 6.71 -0.20 -2.33
N THR A 34 5.61 -0.70 -2.92
CA THR A 34 4.45 0.13 -3.27
C THR A 34 3.79 0.72 -2.02
N SER A 35 3.64 -0.09 -0.96
CA SER A 35 3.07 0.35 0.31
C SER A 35 3.94 1.42 0.96
N ASN A 36 5.26 1.23 0.97
CA ASN A 36 6.20 2.21 1.51
C ASN A 36 6.18 3.53 0.72
N GLN A 37 6.10 3.47 -0.62
CA GLN A 37 5.96 4.66 -1.46
C GLN A 37 4.65 5.40 -1.19
N MET A 38 3.54 4.67 -1.03
CA MET A 38 2.25 5.25 -0.67
C MET A 38 2.32 5.95 0.69
N ASP A 39 2.89 5.30 1.70
CA ASP A 39 3.04 5.90 3.03
C ASP A 39 3.89 7.18 3.01
N LEU A 40 4.95 7.21 2.21
CA LEU A 40 5.76 8.41 2.01
C LEU A 40 4.97 9.52 1.32
N ALA A 41 4.24 9.19 0.26
CA ALA A 41 3.40 10.15 -0.45
C ALA A 41 2.34 10.76 0.49
N VAL A 42 1.69 9.92 1.30
CA VAL A 42 0.72 10.37 2.32
C VAL A 42 1.39 11.31 3.31
N LYS A 43 2.55 10.94 3.87
CA LYS A 43 3.27 11.80 4.84
C LYS A 43 3.68 13.15 4.25
N LEU A 44 4.09 13.17 2.98
CA LEU A 44 4.47 14.40 2.28
C LEU A 44 3.27 15.29 1.99
N LEU A 45 2.15 14.71 1.55
CA LEU A 45 0.95 15.47 1.15
C LEU A 45 0.07 15.85 2.35
N TYR A 46 0.20 15.18 3.49
CA TYR A 46 -0.65 15.41 4.65
C TYR A 46 -0.59 16.86 5.15
N SER A 47 0.60 17.47 5.22
CA SER A 47 0.73 18.86 5.66
C SER A 47 0.03 19.83 4.73
N ASP A 48 0.11 19.59 3.43
CA ASP A 48 -0.48 20.46 2.41
C ASP A 48 -2.00 20.32 2.45
N TYR A 49 -2.51 19.09 2.51
CA TYR A 49 -3.94 18.83 2.64
C TYR A 49 -4.55 19.40 3.94
N ALA A 50 -3.78 19.42 5.04
CA ALA A 50 -4.25 19.96 6.32
C ALA A 50 -4.28 21.49 6.37
N ASN A 51 -3.41 22.17 5.62
CA ASN A 51 -3.20 23.62 5.74
C ASN A 51 -3.69 24.41 4.52
N ASP A 52 -3.76 23.79 3.35
CA ASP A 52 -4.24 24.41 2.12
C ASP A 52 -5.75 24.19 1.93
N LYS A 53 -6.51 25.28 2.10
CA LYS A 53 -7.96 25.27 1.96
C LYS A 53 -8.44 25.06 0.53
N GLU A 54 -7.59 25.32 -0.47
CA GLU A 54 -7.93 25.05 -1.87
C GLU A 54 -8.01 23.55 -2.14
N LEU A 55 -7.13 22.75 -1.51
CA LEU A 55 -7.12 21.29 -1.65
C LEU A 55 -8.35 20.61 -1.04
N THR A 56 -9.00 21.25 -0.05
CA THR A 56 -10.22 20.75 0.60
C THR A 56 -11.48 21.53 0.23
N ALA A 57 -11.43 22.40 -0.77
CA ALA A 57 -12.52 23.34 -1.07
C ALA A 57 -13.85 22.62 -1.39
N PHE A 58 -13.80 21.52 -2.13
CA PHE A 58 -14.99 20.72 -2.45
C PHE A 58 -15.47 19.88 -1.26
N THR A 59 -14.56 19.32 -0.47
CA THR A 59 -14.91 18.59 0.77
C THR A 59 -15.62 19.49 1.78
N ALA A 60 -15.29 20.79 1.81
CA ALA A 60 -15.99 21.75 2.65
C ALA A 60 -17.45 21.98 2.22
N LEU A 61 -17.79 21.76 0.94
CA LEU A 61 -19.16 21.86 0.42
C LEU A 61 -20.01 20.63 0.80
N ASP A 62 -19.40 19.46 0.97
CA ASP A 62 -20.10 18.23 1.39
C ASP A 62 -20.76 18.38 2.77
N PHE A 63 -20.23 19.27 3.61
CA PHE A 63 -20.77 19.58 4.94
C PHE A 63 -21.73 20.77 4.95
N GLN A 64 -22.05 21.35 3.78
CA GLN A 64 -23.05 22.40 3.68
C GLN A 64 -24.45 21.81 3.52
N ASP A 65 -25.44 22.43 4.17
CA ASP A 65 -26.84 22.05 4.00
C ASP A 65 -27.25 22.23 2.52
N PHE A 66 -27.70 21.14 1.90
CA PHE A 66 -28.21 21.17 0.53
C PHE A 66 -29.53 21.93 0.49
N TYR A 67 -29.52 23.11 -0.14
CA TYR A 67 -30.75 23.84 -0.45
C TYR A 67 -31.30 23.37 -1.79
N GLU A 68 -32.27 22.47 -1.75
CA GLU A 68 -33.05 22.09 -2.93
C GLU A 68 -33.84 23.31 -3.43
N ALA A 69 -33.65 23.67 -4.71
CA ALA A 69 -34.46 24.70 -5.34
C ALA A 69 -35.89 24.17 -5.54
N LYS A 70 -36.87 24.83 -4.94
CA LYS A 70 -38.30 24.55 -5.11
C LYS A 70 -38.80 24.90 -6.51
#